data_AF-A0A349S5C8-F1
#
_entry.id   AF-A0A349S5C8-F1
#
_cell.length_a   1.000
_cell.length_b   1.000
_cell.length_c   1.000
_cell.angle_alpha   90.00
_cell.angle_beta   90.00
_cell.angle_gamma   90.00
#
_symmetry.space_group_name_H-M   'P 1'
#
loop_
_entity.id
_entity.type
_entity.pdbx_description
1 polymer ?
#
loop_
_entity_poly.entity_id
_entity_poly.type
_entity_poly.pdbx_seq_one_letter_code
_entity_poly.pdbx_strand_id
1 'polypeptide(L)'
;APIDVKQDPVEAVSIINHELRQYSDALGRQPQWLILNKMDLIPIDIRQDYCQEVLDRLAWQGPVYQLSGQTGEGCEQLCQQIMDYLETLAEHNDEKVIEK
;
A
#
# COMPACT_ATOMS: atom_id res chain seq x y z
N ALA A 1 7.77 -9.68 -15.32
CA ALA A 1 8.93 -8.77 -15.43
C ALA A 1 9.83 -9.01 -14.22
N PRO A 2 11.17 -8.97 -14.36
CA PRO A 2 12.08 -9.27 -13.28
C PRO A 2 12.01 -8.17 -12.21
N ILE A 3 12.17 -8.58 -10.96
CA ILE A 3 12.22 -7.68 -9.81
C ILE A 3 13.59 -7.01 -9.86
N ASP A 4 13.63 -5.77 -10.32
CA ASP A 4 14.86 -4.99 -10.37
C ASP A 4 15.27 -4.63 -8.93
N VAL A 5 16.31 -5.32 -8.44
CA VAL A 5 16.88 -5.20 -7.09
C VAL A 5 17.60 -3.84 -6.87
N LYS A 6 17.44 -2.88 -7.80
CA LYS A 6 18.12 -1.58 -7.81
C LYS A 6 17.20 -0.36 -7.72
N GLN A 7 15.89 -0.56 -7.70
CA GLN A 7 14.96 0.58 -7.58
C GLN A 7 14.76 0.90 -6.11
N ASP A 8 15.17 2.10 -5.70
CA ASP A 8 14.88 2.63 -4.37
C ASP A 8 13.35 2.60 -4.17
N PRO A 9 12.84 2.03 -3.06
CA PRO A 9 11.39 1.93 -2.82
C PRO A 9 10.70 3.29 -2.88
N VAL A 10 11.39 4.36 -2.50
CA VAL A 10 10.88 5.74 -2.53
C VAL A 10 10.72 6.21 -3.98
N GLU A 11 11.72 5.90 -4.82
CA GLU A 11 11.70 6.23 -6.24
C GLU A 11 10.58 5.46 -6.96
N ALA A 12 10.44 4.16 -6.67
CA ALA A 12 9.37 3.33 -7.23
C ALA A 12 7.98 3.88 -6.89
N VAL A 13 7.73 4.26 -5.63
CA VAL A 13 6.46 4.86 -5.21
C VAL A 13 6.22 6.21 -5.89
N SER A 14 7.26 7.04 -6.03
CA SER A 14 7.14 8.33 -6.74
C SER A 14 6.81 8.16 -8.21
N ILE A 15 7.43 7.19 -8.90
CA ILE A 15 7.15 6.88 -10.30
C ILE A 15 5.71 6.41 -10.47
N ILE A 16 5.27 5.43 -9.67
CA ILE A 16 3.91 4.89 -9.73
C ILE A 16 2.88 5.99 -9.46
N ASN A 17 3.11 6.84 -8.47
CA ASN A 17 2.21 7.96 -8.18
C ASN A 17 2.14 8.98 -9.31
N HIS A 18 3.26 9.24 -9.99
CA HIS A 18 3.28 10.10 -11.16
C HIS A 18 2.46 9.50 -12.30
N GLU A 19 2.66 8.22 -12.62
CA GLU A 19 1.92 7.49 -13.66
C GLU A 19 0.42 7.43 -13.36
N LEU A 20 0.04 7.15 -12.11
CA LEU A 20 -1.37 7.11 -11.68
C LEU A 20 -2.06 8.48 -11.87
N ARG A 21 -1.36 9.58 -11.54
CA ARG A 21 -1.89 10.94 -11.78
C ARG A 21 -2.05 11.24 -13.26
N GLN A 22 -1.12 10.80 -14.11
CA GLN A 22 -1.25 10.96 -15.55
C GLN A 22 -2.40 10.12 -16.13
N TYR A 23 -2.68 8.97 -15.54
CA TYR A 23 -3.79 8.11 -15.96
C TYR A 23 -5.15 8.70 -15.57
N SER A 24 -5.29 9.18 -14.33
CA SER A 24 -6.53 9.83 -13.87
C SER A 24 -6.33 10.60 -12.57
N ASP A 25 -6.72 11.88 -12.58
CA ASP A 25 -6.77 12.71 -11.37
C ASP A 25 -7.67 12.12 -10.27
N ALA A 26 -8.70 11.36 -10.63
CA ALA A 26 -9.60 10.73 -9.65
C ALA A 26 -8.90 9.59 -8.89
N LEU A 27 -8.05 8.81 -9.56
CA LEU A 27 -7.25 7.74 -8.94
C LEU A 27 -6.17 8.31 -8.03
N GLY A 28 -5.55 9.43 -8.44
CA GLY A 28 -4.54 10.11 -7.61
C GLY A 28 -5.07 10.70 -6.29
N ARG A 29 -6.39 10.87 -6.15
CA ARG A 29 -7.04 11.43 -4.95
C ARG A 29 -7.68 10.37 -4.05
N GLN A 30 -7.76 9.11 -4.50
CA GLN A 30 -8.28 8.05 -3.67
C GLN A 30 -7.34 7.75 -2.51
N PRO A 31 -7.87 7.30 -1.35
CA PRO A 31 -7.05 6.82 -0.25
C PRO A 31 -6.13 5.71 -0.75
N GLN A 32 -4.82 5.91 -0.58
CA GLN A 32 -3.80 4.97 -1.03
C GLN A 32 -3.27 4.17 0.15
N TRP A 33 -3.01 2.89 -0.09
CA TRP A 33 -2.44 1.97 0.89
C TRP A 33 -1.04 1.58 0.42
N LEU A 34 -0.06 1.67 1.31
CA LEU A 34 1.31 1.28 0.99
C LEU A 34 1.53 -0.18 1.36
N ILE A 35 1.85 -1.00 0.38
CA ILE A 35 2.12 -2.43 0.59
C ILE A 35 3.58 -2.69 0.28
N LEU A 36 4.37 -2.91 1.33
CA LEU A 36 5.76 -3.34 1.26
C LEU A 36 5.78 -4.86 1.04
N ASN A 37 5.88 -5.25 -0.23
CA ASN A 37 5.96 -6.65 -0.63
C ASN A 37 7.43 -7.13 -0.67
N LYS A 38 7.64 -8.42 -0.44
CA LYS A 38 8.94 -9.14 -0.42
C LYS A 38 9.75 -8.93 0.86
N MET A 39 9.07 -8.86 1.98
CA MET A 39 9.72 -8.76 3.28
C MET A 39 10.62 -9.97 3.60
N ASP A 40 10.45 -11.10 2.90
CA ASP A 40 11.32 -12.27 2.96
C ASP A 40 12.76 -12.00 2.51
N LEU A 41 12.99 -11.00 1.65
CA LEU A 41 14.32 -10.61 1.22
C LEU A 41 15.05 -9.73 2.24
N ILE A 42 14.34 -9.26 3.27
CA ILE A 42 14.87 -8.35 4.29
C ILE A 42 15.05 -9.12 5.61
N PRO A 43 16.27 -9.15 6.17
CA PRO A 43 16.53 -9.71 7.49
C PRO A 43 15.64 -9.09 8.56
N ILE A 44 15.14 -9.93 9.48
CA ILE A 44 14.15 -9.51 10.48
C ILE A 44 14.68 -8.42 11.42
N ASP A 45 15.99 -8.41 11.67
CA ASP A 45 16.69 -7.47 12.53
C ASP A 45 16.71 -6.04 11.99
N ILE A 46 16.76 -5.86 10.66
CA ILE A 46 16.74 -4.55 10.02
C ILE A 46 15.38 -4.20 9.41
N ARG A 47 14.43 -5.13 9.44
CA ARG A 47 13.15 -5.01 8.75
C ARG A 47 12.38 -3.77 9.20
N GLN A 48 12.32 -3.56 10.51
CA GLN A 48 11.60 -2.44 11.10
C GLN A 48 12.24 -1.11 10.76
N ASP A 49 13.57 -1.01 10.88
CA ASP A 49 14.32 0.21 10.56
C ASP A 49 14.21 0.56 9.07
N TYR A 50 14.32 -0.44 8.19
CA TYR A 50 14.13 -0.26 6.75
C TYR A 50 12.72 0.24 6.43
N CYS A 51 11.69 -0.36 7.01
CA CYS A 51 10.32 0.10 6.82
C CYS A 51 10.15 1.55 7.30
N GLN A 52 10.67 1.89 8.48
CA GLN A 52 10.57 3.24 9.01
C GLN A 52 11.30 4.26 8.12
N GLU A 53 12.50 3.95 7.65
CA GLU A 53 13.24 4.80 6.72
C GLU A 53 12.45 5.08 5.44
N VAL A 54 11.83 4.05 4.86
CA VAL A 54 11.01 4.19 3.66
C VAL A 54 9.78 5.07 3.92
N LEU A 55 9.12 4.89 5.06
CA LEU A 55 7.96 5.70 5.45
C LEU A 55 8.32 7.17 5.69
N ASP A 56 9.42 7.41 6.39
CA ASP A 56 9.93 8.76 6.67
C ASP A 56 10.31 9.48 5.38
N ARG A 57 11.01 8.79 4.48
CA ARG A 57 11.39 9.35 3.17
C ARG A 57 10.20 9.62 2.26
N LEU A 58 9.14 8.82 2.35
CA LEU A 58 7.90 9.03 1.62
C LEU A 58 6.95 10.04 2.27
N ALA A 59 7.23 10.44 3.52
CA ALA A 59 6.30 11.18 4.37
C ALA A 59 4.88 10.56 4.36
N TRP A 60 4.83 9.22 4.38
CA TRP A 60 3.60 8.47 4.18
C TRP A 60 2.71 8.54 5.43
N GLN A 61 1.44 8.90 5.25
CA GLN A 61 0.46 9.04 6.34
C GLN A 61 -0.70 8.03 6.25
N GLY A 62 -0.74 7.23 5.17
CA GLY A 62 -1.76 6.22 4.96
C GLY A 62 -1.45 4.91 5.69
N PRO A 63 -2.36 3.92 5.62
CA PRO A 63 -2.10 2.59 6.15
C PRO A 63 -0.94 1.92 5.39
N VAL A 64 -0.16 1.14 6.14
CA VAL A 64 1.05 0.48 5.66
C VAL A 64 0.97 -0.99 6.02
N TYR A 65 1.22 -1.86 5.05
CA TYR A 65 1.22 -3.31 5.24
C TYR A 65 2.53 -3.90 4.76
N GLN A 66 3.00 -4.91 5.49
CA GLN A 66 4.22 -5.64 5.21
C GLN A 66 3.83 -7.08 4.91
N LEU A 67 4.21 -7.59 3.74
CA LEU A 67 3.88 -8.96 3.35
C LEU A 67 4.92 -9.58 2.42
N SER A 68 4.82 -10.89 2.26
CA SER A 68 5.58 -11.65 1.28
C SER A 68 4.62 -12.50 0.46
N GLY A 69 4.39 -12.08 -0.79
CA GLY A 69 3.57 -12.86 -1.71
C GLY A 69 4.15 -14.25 -2.04
N GLN A 70 5.45 -14.45 -1.82
CA GLN A 70 6.11 -15.73 -2.07
C GLN A 70 5.87 -16.74 -0.94
N THR A 71 5.89 -16.28 0.31
CA THR A 71 5.70 -17.14 1.50
C THR A 71 4.26 -17.18 1.99
N GLY A 72 3.44 -16.19 1.59
CA GLY A 72 2.08 -15.98 2.10
C GLY A 72 2.02 -15.19 3.41
N GLU A 73 3.17 -14.82 3.99
CA GLU A 73 3.23 -14.02 5.21
C GLU A 73 2.53 -12.66 5.00
N GLY A 74 1.60 -12.31 5.89
CA GLY A 74 0.87 -11.03 5.85
C GLY A 74 -0.26 -10.95 4.81
N CYS A 75 -0.39 -11.92 3.89
CA CYS A 75 -1.44 -11.91 2.88
C CYS A 75 -2.84 -12.08 3.48
N GLU A 76 -3.02 -12.99 4.45
CA GLU A 76 -4.32 -13.23 5.08
C GLU A 76 -4.81 -11.99 5.86
N GLN A 77 -3.91 -11.39 6.63
CA GLN A 77 -4.20 -10.15 7.37
C GLN A 77 -4.54 -9.00 6.41
N LEU A 78 -3.80 -8.86 5.30
CA LEU A 78 -4.12 -7.84 4.29
C LEU A 78 -5.52 -8.07 3.70
N CYS A 79 -5.87 -9.31 3.35
CA CYS A 79 -7.18 -9.63 2.81
C CYS A 79 -8.31 -9.27 3.78
N GLN A 80 -8.15 -9.58 5.07
CA GLN A 80 -9.13 -9.21 6.11
C GLN A 80 -9.29 -7.70 6.20
N GLN A 81 -8.19 -6.95 6.27
CA GLN A 81 -8.24 -5.49 6.35
C GLN A 81 -8.86 -4.84 5.11
N ILE A 82 -8.61 -5.41 3.92
CA ILE A 82 -9.27 -4.96 2.69
C ILE A 82 -10.78 -5.23 2.76
N MET A 83 -11.19 -6.39 3.27
CA MET A 83 -12.60 -6.73 3.43
C MET A 83 -13.29 -5.76 4.39
N ASP A 84 -12.72 -5.54 5.59
CA ASP A 84 -13.23 -4.58 6.57
C ASP A 84 -13.37 -3.15 5.98
N TYR A 85 -12.38 -2.74 5.18
CA TYR A 85 -12.38 -1.45 4.50
C TYR A 85 -13.47 -1.36 3.42
N LEU A 86 -13.66 -2.41 2.62
CA LEU A 86 -14.71 -2.47 1.60
C LEU A 86 -16.11 -2.48 2.23
N GLU A 87 -16.30 -3.20 3.33
CA GLU A 87 -17.56 -3.20 4.09
C GLU A 87 -17.86 -1.79 4.63
N THR A 88 -16.87 -1.16 5.27
CA THR A 88 -17.01 0.23 5.75
C THR A 88 -17.38 1.19 4.62
N LEU A 89 -16.75 1.05 3.45
CA LEU A 89 -17.07 1.89 2.28
C LEU A 89 -18.47 1.63 1.74
N ALA A 90 -18.95 0.37 1.76
CA ALA A 90 -20.28 0.01 1.30
C ALA A 90 -21.34 0.63 2.21
N GLU A 91 -21.19 0.50 3.54
CA GLU A 91 -22.08 1.11 4.53
C GLU A 91 -22.18 2.64 4.35
N HIS A 92 -21.04 3.32 4.18
CA HIS A 92 -21.01 4.77 3.95
C HIS A 92 -21.63 5.19 2.61
N ASN A 93 -21.61 4.32 1.60
CA ASN A 93 -22.25 4.60 0.31
C ASN A 93 -23.77 4.39 0.38
N ASP A 94 -24.24 3.38 1.11
CA ASP A 94 -25.67 3.14 1.33
C ASP A 94 -26.32 4.29 2.12
N GLU A 95 -25.66 4.84 3.15
CA GLU A 95 -26.16 6.02 3.89
C GLU A 95 -26.30 7.26 2.98
N LYS A 96 -25.35 7.50 2.07
CA LYS A 96 -25.39 8.63 1.12
C LYS A 96 -26.47 8.50 0.04
N VAL A 97 -26.95 7.30 -0.24
CA VAL A 97 -28.05 7.07 -1.20
C VAL A 97 -29.41 7.32 -0.53
N ILE A 98 -29.51 7.17 0.79
CA ILE A 98 -30.74 7.40 1.55
C ILE A 98 -30.98 8.89 1.84
N GLU A 99 -29.91 9.71 1.90
CA GLU A 99 -29.99 11.17 2.09
C GLU A 99 -30.17 12.01 0.80
N LYS A 100 -30.41 11.39 -0.36
CA LYS A 100 -30.61 12.10 -1.65
C LYS A 100 -32.03 12.02 -2.21
#